data_AF-A0A0U5FY76-F1
#
_entry.id   AF-A0A0U5FY76-F1
#
_cell.length_a   1.000
_cell.length_b   1.000
_cell.length_c   1.000
_cell.angle_alpha   90.00
_cell.angle_beta   90.00
_cell.angle_gamma   90.00
#
_symmetry.space_group_name_H-M   'P 1'
#
loop_
_entity.id
_entity.type
_entity.pdbx_description
1 polymer ?
#
loop_
_entity_poly.entity_id
_entity_poly.type
_entity_poly.pdbx_seq_one_letter_code
_entity_poly.pdbx_strand_id
1 'polypeptide(L)'
;MTPADIKRLVAAEFDVSLRMIEGESRSRNVVRARWAVMWVLRHGRGMSLGQIAAQLGGKDHTTVSHGLRAAEGWLERDSVAAGRVAALLEQVERAPVNLPADLASDAASRMVTVMVDELRHRLGRLARRDPQAFVTRALSLFAEGDAPCAP
;
A
#
# COMPACT_ATOMS: atom_id res chain seq x y z
N MET A 1 -0.79 9.87 4.11
CA MET A 1 -1.21 10.41 2.83
C MET A 1 -1.75 9.29 1.96
N THR A 2 -2.91 9.49 1.31
CA THR A 2 -3.57 8.50 0.46
C THR A 2 -3.09 8.56 -1.00
N PRO A 3 -3.35 7.56 -1.85
CA PRO A 3 -3.01 7.65 -3.29
C PRO A 3 -3.68 8.84 -4.00
N ALA A 4 -4.89 9.22 -3.58
CA ALA A 4 -5.57 10.40 -4.12
C ALA A 4 -4.80 11.69 -3.79
N ASP A 5 -4.29 11.81 -2.57
CA ASP A 5 -3.48 12.95 -2.15
C ASP A 5 -2.15 13.01 -2.92
N ILE A 6 -1.50 11.86 -3.13
CA ILE A 6 -0.26 11.78 -3.92
C ILE A 6 -0.50 12.25 -5.36
N LYS A 7 -1.61 11.82 -5.98
CA LYS A 7 -1.95 12.30 -7.33
C LYS A 7 -2.20 13.81 -7.37
N ARG A 8 -2.86 14.38 -6.37
CA ARG A 8 -3.07 15.84 -6.27
C ARG A 8 -1.76 16.59 -6.09
N LEU A 9 -0.86 16.06 -5.27
CA LEU A 9 0.46 16.64 -5.03
C LEU A 9 1.28 16.68 -6.34
N VAL A 10 1.34 15.56 -7.06
CA VAL A 10 2.01 15.50 -8.37
C VAL A 10 1.29 16.39 -9.39
N ALA A 11 -0.04 16.44 -9.39
CA ALA A 11 -0.81 17.31 -10.29
C ALA A 11 -0.42 18.79 -10.12
N ALA A 12 -0.27 19.25 -8.88
CA ALA A 12 0.17 20.61 -8.57
C ALA A 12 1.61 20.88 -9.03
N GLU A 13 2.55 19.96 -8.77
CA GLU A 13 3.96 20.13 -9.17
C GLU A 13 4.16 20.24 -10.69
N PHE A 14 3.31 19.58 -11.47
CA PHE A 14 3.40 19.56 -12.93
C PHE A 14 2.44 20.54 -13.62
N ASP A 15 1.66 21.31 -12.86
CA ASP A 15 0.61 22.20 -13.37
C ASP A 15 -0.35 21.46 -14.35
N VAL A 16 -0.87 20.32 -13.90
CA VAL A 16 -1.86 19.53 -14.64
C VAL A 16 -3.06 19.22 -13.76
N SER A 17 -4.22 18.99 -14.36
CA SER A 17 -5.40 18.56 -13.60
C SER A 17 -5.34 17.05 -13.27
N LEU A 18 -5.94 16.65 -12.15
CA LEU A 18 -6.08 15.24 -11.77
C LEU A 18 -6.78 14.41 -12.86
N ARG A 19 -7.81 14.99 -13.50
CA ARG A 19 -8.54 14.38 -14.61
C ARG A 19 -7.63 14.09 -15.82
N MET A 20 -6.63 14.94 -16.08
CA MET A 20 -5.65 14.68 -17.15
C MET A 20 -4.73 13.52 -16.82
N ILE A 21 -4.31 13.38 -15.56
CA ILE A 21 -3.48 12.25 -15.11
C ILE A 21 -4.23 10.93 -15.29
N GLU A 22 -5.50 10.87 -14.89
CA GLU A 22 -6.33 9.66 -14.99
C GLU A 22 -6.83 9.40 -16.42
N GLY A 23 -7.02 10.46 -17.21
CA GLY A 23 -7.54 10.38 -18.57
C GLY A 23 -6.55 9.89 -19.63
N GLU A 24 -6.89 10.13 -20.88
CA GLU A 24 -6.16 9.62 -22.06
C GLU A 24 -5.15 10.61 -22.65
N SER A 25 -5.07 11.83 -22.10
CA SER A 25 -4.17 12.85 -22.65
C SER A 25 -2.71 12.37 -22.70
N ARG A 26 -2.11 12.58 -23.87
CA ARG A 26 -0.75 12.18 -24.23
C ARG A 26 0.21 13.36 -24.35
N SER A 27 -0.19 14.56 -23.90
CA SER A 27 0.73 15.69 -23.91
C SER A 27 1.96 15.37 -23.07
N ARG A 28 3.14 15.83 -23.50
CA ARG A 28 4.42 15.49 -22.85
C ARG A 28 4.39 15.79 -21.35
N ASN A 29 3.78 16.91 -20.95
CA ASN A 29 3.68 17.30 -19.55
C ASN A 29 2.80 16.34 -18.75
N VAL A 30 1.62 15.97 -19.28
CA VAL A 30 0.71 15.02 -18.62
C VAL A 30 1.31 13.62 -18.51
N VAL A 31 2.02 13.18 -19.55
CA VAL A 31 2.71 11.88 -19.54
C VAL A 31 3.79 11.85 -18.46
N ARG A 32 4.60 12.91 -18.32
CA ARG A 32 5.61 13.02 -17.27
C ARG A 32 5.00 13.09 -15.87
N ALA A 33 3.92 13.84 -15.69
CA ALA A 33 3.18 13.85 -14.43
C ALA A 33 2.70 12.43 -14.08
N ARG A 34 2.19 11.68 -15.05
CA ARG A 34 1.75 10.30 -14.83
C ARG A 34 2.91 9.36 -14.47
N TRP A 35 4.07 9.51 -15.12
CA TRP A 35 5.29 8.78 -14.75
C TRP A 35 5.73 9.10 -13.32
N ALA A 36 5.68 10.37 -12.91
CA ALA A 36 5.96 10.78 -11.55
C ALA A 36 4.98 10.15 -10.55
N VAL A 37 3.68 10.12 -10.84
CA VAL A 37 2.68 9.41 -10.00
C VAL A 37 3.05 7.93 -9.87
N MET A 38 3.32 7.25 -10.98
CA MET A 38 3.69 5.82 -10.96
C MET A 38 4.93 5.59 -10.10
N TRP A 39 5.96 6.41 -10.30
CA TRP A 39 7.22 6.32 -9.58
C TRP A 39 7.03 6.50 -8.07
N VAL A 40 6.33 7.57 -7.67
CA VAL A 40 6.11 7.91 -6.26
C VAL A 40 5.22 6.88 -5.56
N LEU A 41 4.16 6.38 -6.21
CA LEU A 41 3.33 5.32 -5.63
C LEU A 41 4.09 3.99 -5.49
N ARG A 42 4.97 3.68 -6.45
CA ARG A 42 5.78 2.46 -6.42
C ARG A 42 6.83 2.50 -5.33
N HIS A 43 7.59 3.59 -5.21
CA HIS A 43 8.73 3.70 -4.30
C HIS A 43 8.32 4.18 -2.91
N GLY A 44 7.43 5.17 -2.81
CA GLY A 44 7.04 5.75 -1.52
C GLY A 44 5.97 4.95 -0.77
N ARG A 45 5.22 4.07 -1.46
CA ARG A 45 4.14 3.27 -0.85
C ARG A 45 4.19 1.78 -1.19
N GLY A 46 5.15 1.31 -2.00
CA GLY A 46 5.29 -0.10 -2.34
C GLY A 46 4.11 -0.70 -3.14
N MET A 47 3.29 0.14 -3.79
CA MET A 47 2.09 -0.35 -4.46
C MET A 47 2.43 -1.28 -5.63
N SER A 48 1.60 -2.30 -5.85
CA SER A 48 1.73 -3.21 -6.99
C SER A 48 1.33 -2.51 -8.30
N LEU A 49 1.78 -3.06 -9.45
CA LEU A 49 1.43 -2.51 -10.76
C LEU A 49 -0.08 -2.44 -10.98
N GLY A 50 -0.83 -3.46 -10.54
CA GLY A 50 -2.29 -3.50 -10.62
C GLY A 50 -2.96 -2.44 -9.73
N GLN A 51 -2.44 -2.21 -8.53
CA GLN A 51 -2.94 -1.16 -7.64
C GLN A 51 -2.69 0.24 -8.23
N ILE A 52 -1.49 0.48 -8.79
CA ILE A 52 -1.15 1.75 -9.45
C ILE A 52 -2.05 1.97 -10.68
N ALA A 53 -2.26 0.92 -11.48
CA ALA A 53 -3.16 0.93 -12.63
C ALA A 53 -4.59 1.40 -12.25
N ALA A 54 -5.15 0.84 -11.17
CA ALA A 54 -6.45 1.24 -10.65
C ALA A 54 -6.51 2.73 -10.26
N GLN A 55 -5.41 3.29 -9.74
CA GLN A 55 -5.33 4.72 -9.38
C GLN A 55 -5.26 5.65 -10.59
N LEU A 56 -4.89 5.16 -11.76
CA LEU A 56 -4.65 5.97 -12.97
C LEU A 56 -5.79 5.85 -13.99
N GLY A 57 -7.03 5.66 -13.54
CA GLY A 57 -8.20 5.50 -14.40
C GLY A 57 -8.36 4.07 -14.95
N GLY A 58 -7.85 3.06 -14.24
CA GLY A 58 -8.02 1.66 -14.62
C GLY A 58 -7.18 1.23 -15.84
N LYS A 59 -6.01 1.85 -16.04
CA LYS A 59 -5.10 1.51 -17.15
C LYS A 59 -4.52 0.10 -16.99
N ASP A 60 -4.05 -0.51 -18.08
CA ASP A 60 -3.38 -1.81 -18.01
C ASP A 60 -2.11 -1.77 -17.15
N HIS A 61 -1.87 -2.84 -16.38
CA HIS A 61 -0.67 -2.98 -15.56
C HIS A 61 0.63 -2.95 -16.40
N THR A 62 0.56 -3.38 -17.66
CA THR A 62 1.67 -3.26 -18.62
C THR A 62 1.98 -1.80 -18.93
N THR A 63 0.96 -0.93 -19.03
CA THR A 63 1.14 0.53 -19.19
C THR A 63 1.89 1.12 -18.00
N VAL A 64 1.60 0.65 -16.79
CA VAL A 64 2.34 1.07 -15.58
C VAL A 64 3.80 0.60 -15.65
N SER A 65 4.05 -0.65 -16.03
CA SER A 65 5.40 -1.18 -16.20
C SER A 65 6.21 -0.38 -17.23
N HIS A 66 5.63 -0.10 -18.40
CA HIS A 66 6.26 0.75 -19.41
C HIS A 66 6.50 2.18 -18.91
N GLY A 67 5.53 2.75 -18.19
CA GLY A 67 5.65 4.09 -17.60
C GLY A 67 6.76 4.19 -16.55
N LEU A 68 6.94 3.17 -15.72
CA LEU A 68 8.03 3.12 -14.73
C LEU A 68 9.42 3.07 -15.39
N ARG A 69 9.59 2.24 -16.43
CA ARG A 69 10.85 2.20 -17.21
C ARG A 69 11.14 3.54 -17.90
N ALA A 70 10.09 4.18 -18.42
CA ALA A 70 10.22 5.50 -19.03
C ALA A 70 10.53 6.59 -18.00
N ALA A 71 9.96 6.48 -16.78
CA ALA A 71 10.27 7.36 -15.66
C ALA A 71 11.75 7.25 -15.27
N GLU A 72 12.27 6.03 -15.11
CA GLU A 72 13.66 5.75 -14.77
C GLU A 72 14.62 6.47 -15.73
N GLY A 73 14.53 6.18 -17.03
CA GLY A 73 15.40 6.84 -18.01
C GLY A 73 15.15 8.34 -18.16
N TRP A 74 13.96 8.85 -17.81
CA TRP A 74 13.73 10.29 -17.78
C TRP A 74 14.43 10.95 -16.60
N LEU A 75 14.33 10.36 -15.40
CA LEU A 75 14.94 10.88 -14.18
C LEU A 75 16.47 10.80 -14.22
N GLU A 76 17.03 9.80 -14.90
CA GLU A 76 18.48 9.71 -15.14
C GLU A 76 19.03 10.87 -15.99
N ARG A 77 18.23 11.37 -16.95
CA ARG A 77 18.68 12.36 -17.94
C ARG A 77 18.34 13.81 -17.57
N ASP A 78 17.41 14.01 -16.66
CA ASP A 78 16.87 15.32 -16.29
C ASP A 78 17.00 15.52 -14.78
N SER A 79 18.13 16.09 -14.35
CA SER A 79 18.44 16.29 -12.93
C SER A 79 17.44 17.21 -12.22
N VAL A 80 16.85 18.16 -12.96
CA VAL A 80 15.81 19.06 -12.43
C VAL A 80 14.52 18.28 -12.18
N ALA A 81 14.12 17.40 -13.09
CA ALA A 81 13.01 16.48 -12.84
C ALA A 81 13.30 15.51 -11.69
N ALA A 82 14.52 14.96 -11.62
CA ALA A 82 14.94 14.05 -10.55
C ALA A 82 14.81 14.72 -9.18
N GLY A 83 15.31 15.94 -9.03
CA GLY A 83 15.20 16.71 -7.79
C GLY A 83 13.74 16.95 -7.38
N ARG A 84 12.89 17.35 -8.32
CA ARG A 84 11.44 17.56 -8.06
C ARG A 84 10.75 16.28 -7.61
N VAL A 85 10.96 15.16 -8.32
CA VAL A 85 10.34 13.87 -7.97
C VAL A 85 10.88 13.31 -6.66
N ALA A 86 12.16 13.51 -6.35
CA ALA A 86 12.74 13.14 -5.06
C ALA A 86 12.11 13.92 -3.90
N ALA A 87 11.88 15.23 -4.06
CA ALA A 87 11.19 16.03 -3.05
C ALA A 87 9.75 15.55 -2.81
N LEU A 88 9.02 15.17 -3.87
CA LEU A 88 7.70 14.56 -3.74
C LEU A 88 7.77 13.23 -2.98
N LEU A 89 8.76 12.38 -3.28
CA LEU A 89 8.94 11.10 -2.61
C LEU A 89 9.21 11.28 -1.12
N GLU A 90 10.12 12.19 -0.76
CA GLU A 90 10.42 12.50 0.64
C GLU A 90 9.17 13.01 1.38
N GLN A 91 8.40 13.91 0.77
CA GLN A 91 7.14 14.39 1.35
C GLN A 91 6.14 13.25 1.55
N VAL A 92 6.13 12.26 0.66
CA VAL A 92 5.30 11.07 0.78
C VAL A 92 5.74 10.17 1.91
N GLU A 93 7.02 9.93 2.09
CA GLU A 93 7.56 9.06 3.13
C GLU A 93 7.38 9.66 4.53
N ARG A 94 7.54 10.99 4.68
CA ARG A 94 7.37 11.68 5.97
C ARG A 94 5.92 11.72 6.44
N ALA A 95 4.95 11.61 5.54
CA ALA A 95 3.54 11.65 5.88
C ALA A 95 2.99 10.24 6.18
N PRO A 96 2.55 9.92 7.42
CA PRO A 96 1.95 8.61 7.72
C PRO A 96 0.70 8.40 6.88
N VAL A 97 0.40 7.15 6.49
CA VAL A 97 -0.85 6.82 5.77
C VAL A 97 -2.03 7.31 6.61
N ASN A 98 -2.85 8.20 6.05
CA ASN A 98 -3.96 8.78 6.80
C ASN A 98 -5.18 7.88 6.51
N LEU A 99 -5.42 6.90 7.38
CA LEU A 99 -6.70 6.20 7.41
C LEU A 99 -7.69 7.12 8.12
N PRO A 100 -8.89 7.35 7.57
CA PRO A 100 -9.90 8.10 8.29
C PRO A 100 -10.22 7.33 9.60
N ALA A 101 -10.32 8.08 10.70
CA ALA A 101 -10.29 7.53 12.05
C ALA A 101 -11.44 6.54 12.35
N ASP A 102 -12.55 6.68 11.62
CA ASP A 102 -13.72 5.80 11.63
C ASP A 102 -13.42 4.41 11.04
N LEU A 103 -12.59 4.32 10.00
CA LEU A 103 -12.20 3.06 9.37
C LEU A 103 -11.05 2.36 10.11
N ALA A 104 -10.25 3.08 10.90
CA ALA A 104 -9.11 2.48 11.61
C ALA A 104 -9.56 1.50 12.71
N SER A 105 -10.61 1.85 13.47
CA SER A 105 -11.18 0.98 14.51
C SER A 105 -11.90 -0.22 13.89
N ASP A 106 -12.70 0.02 12.85
CA ASP A 106 -13.53 -1.00 12.24
C ASP A 106 -12.72 -1.99 11.37
N ALA A 107 -11.72 -1.51 10.62
CA ALA A 107 -10.80 -2.39 9.88
C ALA A 107 -9.94 -3.25 10.82
N ALA A 108 -9.48 -2.71 11.94
CA ALA A 108 -8.75 -3.48 12.95
C ALA A 108 -9.64 -4.58 13.56
N SER A 109 -10.87 -4.24 13.93
CA SER A 109 -11.85 -5.22 14.43
C SER A 109 -12.16 -6.31 13.39
N ARG A 110 -12.41 -5.95 12.13
CA ARG A 110 -12.64 -6.91 11.04
C ARG A 110 -11.43 -7.83 10.83
N MET A 111 -10.21 -7.29 10.89
CA MET A 111 -8.99 -8.08 10.75
C MET A 111 -8.83 -9.09 11.89
N VAL A 112 -9.08 -8.67 13.14
CA VAL A 112 -9.06 -9.58 14.30
C VAL A 112 -10.10 -10.68 14.13
N THR A 113 -11.32 -10.37 13.70
CA THR A 113 -12.37 -11.36 13.45
C THR A 113 -11.94 -12.40 12.41
N VAL A 114 -11.41 -11.97 11.26
CA VAL A 114 -10.92 -12.88 10.21
C VAL A 114 -9.77 -13.75 10.71
N MET A 115 -8.83 -13.18 11.45
CA MET A 115 -7.71 -13.93 12.02
C MET A 115 -8.19 -14.97 13.05
N VAL A 116 -9.12 -14.61 13.93
CA VAL A 116 -9.68 -15.52 14.93
C VAL A 116 -10.50 -16.63 14.27
N ASP A 117 -11.28 -16.32 13.23
CA ASP A 117 -12.05 -17.32 12.50
C ASP A 117 -11.14 -18.31 11.76
N GLU A 118 -10.08 -17.83 11.09
CA GLU A 118 -9.11 -18.70 10.43
C GLU A 118 -8.35 -19.55 11.46
N LEU A 119 -7.95 -18.97 12.60
CA LEU A 119 -7.30 -19.72 13.67
C LEU A 119 -8.24 -20.77 14.25
N ARG A 120 -9.50 -20.43 14.54
CA ARG A 120 -10.54 -21.36 15.03
C ARG A 120 -10.72 -22.51 14.05
N HIS A 121 -10.74 -22.21 12.75
CA HIS A 121 -10.91 -23.22 11.72
C HIS A 121 -9.69 -24.15 11.64
N ARG A 122 -8.46 -23.61 11.64
CA ARG A 122 -7.22 -24.41 11.67
C ARG A 122 -7.12 -25.28 12.91
N LEU A 123 -7.41 -24.73 14.08
CA LEU A 123 -7.42 -25.45 15.36
C LEU A 123 -8.50 -26.53 15.39
N GLY A 124 -9.70 -26.25 14.87
CA GLY A 124 -10.76 -27.25 14.75
C GLY A 124 -10.38 -28.44 13.85
N ARG A 125 -9.62 -28.20 12.77
CA ARG A 125 -9.05 -29.29 11.96
C ARG A 125 -8.00 -30.09 12.72
N LEU A 126 -7.13 -29.42 13.48
CA LEU A 126 -6.11 -30.08 14.30
C LEU A 126 -6.75 -30.96 15.38
N ALA A 127 -7.72 -30.42 16.12
CA ALA A 127 -8.44 -31.14 17.18
C ALA A 127 -9.13 -32.42 16.67
N ARG A 128 -9.66 -32.40 15.44
CA ARG A 128 -10.26 -33.59 14.81
C ARG A 128 -9.21 -34.62 14.34
N ARG A 129 -8.06 -34.16 13.85
CA ARG A 129 -7.01 -35.03 13.28
C ARG A 129 -6.16 -35.70 14.36
N ASP A 130 -5.81 -34.96 15.41
CA ASP A 130 -4.96 -35.40 16.51
C ASP A 130 -5.39 -34.72 17.83
N PRO A 131 -6.36 -35.31 18.54
CA PRO A 131 -6.91 -34.72 19.75
C PRO A 131 -5.86 -34.57 20.87
N GLN A 132 -4.93 -35.50 21.00
CA GLN A 132 -3.91 -35.46 22.05
C GLN A 132 -2.90 -34.34 21.80
N ALA A 133 -2.39 -34.21 20.57
CA ALA A 133 -1.47 -33.12 20.24
C ALA A 133 -2.15 -31.73 20.39
N PHE A 134 -3.43 -31.64 20.06
CA PHE A 134 -4.21 -30.42 20.26
C PHE A 134 -4.29 -30.01 21.74
N VAL A 135 -4.71 -30.93 22.63
CA VAL A 135 -4.85 -30.65 24.06
C VAL A 135 -3.52 -30.28 24.70
N THR A 136 -2.46 -31.05 24.43
CA THR A 136 -1.11 -30.78 24.98
C THR A 136 -0.62 -29.38 24.61
N ARG A 137 -0.81 -28.97 23.35
CA ARG A 137 -0.34 -27.68 22.84
C ARG A 137 -1.21 -26.51 23.31
N ALA A 138 -2.52 -26.75 23.49
CA ALA A 138 -3.42 -25.76 24.09
C ALA A 138 -3.07 -25.52 25.56
N LEU A 139 -2.89 -26.59 26.35
CA LEU A 139 -2.53 -26.48 27.76
C LEU A 139 -1.19 -25.76 27.96
N SER A 140 -0.18 -26.01 27.12
CA SER A 140 1.09 -25.29 27.20
C SER A 140 0.96 -23.79 26.90
N LEU A 141 0.08 -23.41 25.96
CA LEU A 141 -0.14 -22.00 25.61
C LEU A 141 -0.88 -21.22 26.71
N PHE A 142 -1.76 -21.87 27.46
CA PHE A 142 -2.49 -21.24 28.56
C PHE A 142 -1.76 -21.29 29.92
N ALA A 143 -0.83 -22.24 30.10
CA ALA A 143 0.01 -22.32 31.30
C ALA A 143 1.04 -21.17 31.40
N GLU A 144 1.40 -20.53 30.28
CA GLU A 144 2.30 -19.37 30.25
C GLU A 144 1.61 -18.05 30.62
N GLY A 145 0.27 -18.04 30.80
CA GLY A 145 -0.52 -16.83 31.05
C GLY A 145 -0.87 -16.51 32.51
N ASP A 146 -0.69 -17.45 33.43
CA ASP A 146 -1.00 -17.29 34.87
C ASP A 146 0.25 -17.59 35.72
N ALA A 147 1.23 -16.69 35.68
CA ALA A 147 2.17 -16.57 36.80
C ALA A 147 1.60 -15.51 37.76
N PRO A 148 1.04 -15.87 38.93
CA PRO A 148 0.73 -14.88 39.93
C PRO A 148 2.02 -14.16 40.31
N CYS A 149 2.01 -12.83 40.21
CA CYS A 149 3.07 -11.99 40.76
C CYS A 149 3.22 -12.36 42.24
N ALA A 150 4.33 -13.01 42.60
CA ALA A 150 4.59 -13.42 43.97
C ALA A 150 4.64 -12.19 44.89
N PRO A 151 4.14 -12.30 46.14
CA PRO A 151 4.03 -11.17 47.07
C PRO A 151 5.39 -10.62 47.52
#